data_AF-A0A7V8W305-F1
#
_entry.id   AF-A0A7V8W305-F1
#
_cell.length_a   1.000
_cell.length_b   1.000
_cell.length_c   1.000
_cell.angle_alpha   90.00
_cell.angle_beta   90.00
_cell.angle_gamma   90.00
#
_symmetry.space_group_name_H-M   'P 1'
#
loop_
_entity.id
_entity.type
_entity.pdbx_description
1 polymer ?
#
loop_
_entity_poly.entity_id
_entity_poly.type
_entity_poly.pdbx_seq_one_letter_code
_entity_poly.pdbx_strand_id
1 'polypeptide(L)'
;MATKYDIESLQKARELIDEDTARHYTIEEIARHVAFSSSKLKKGFKKLFGMGLYKYLQCKRLEKGKYLLENSEKPLKDISRSLGYKYENNFSTSFKKKFGISPGAWKNTHT
;
A
#
# COMPACT_ATOMS: atom_id res chain seq x y z
N MET A 1 -8.51 4.89 -26.02
CA MET A 1 -7.99 3.78 -25.16
C MET A 1 -6.66 4.21 -24.54
N ALA A 2 -6.19 3.58 -23.46
CA ALA A 2 -4.84 3.87 -22.93
C ALA A 2 -3.80 3.38 -23.95
N THR A 3 -2.76 4.17 -24.20
CA THR A 3 -1.69 3.76 -25.12
C THR A 3 -0.79 2.71 -24.48
N LYS A 4 0.03 2.00 -25.27
CA LYS A 4 1.05 1.08 -24.74
C LYS A 4 1.98 1.80 -23.75
N TYR A 5 2.42 3.01 -24.12
CA TYR A 5 3.22 3.89 -23.25
C TYR A 5 2.50 4.22 -21.93
N ASP A 6 1.18 4.45 -21.98
CA ASP A 6 0.43 4.73 -20.76
C ASP A 6 0.39 3.52 -19.83
N ILE A 7 0.21 2.31 -20.38
CA ILE A 7 0.19 1.07 -19.61
C ILE A 7 1.55 0.84 -18.95
N GLU A 8 2.65 0.97 -19.70
CA GLU A 8 4.01 0.83 -19.17
C GLU A 8 4.30 1.84 -18.05
N SER A 9 3.89 3.09 -18.24
CA SER A 9 4.06 4.16 -17.23
C SER A 9 3.26 3.87 -15.96
N LEU A 10 2.05 3.33 -16.08
CA LEU A 10 1.23 2.94 -14.94
C LEU A 10 1.78 1.70 -14.22
N GLN A 11 2.40 0.76 -14.94
CA GLN A 11 3.12 -0.38 -14.36
C GLN A 11 4.34 0.07 -13.56
N LYS A 12 5.15 0.98 -14.11
CA LYS A 12 6.29 1.59 -13.39
C LYS A 12 5.84 2.32 -12.11
N ALA A 13 4.72 3.04 -12.18
CA ALA A 13 4.15 3.68 -10.99
C ALA A 13 3.78 2.68 -9.90
N ARG A 14 3.30 1.47 -10.28
CA ARG A 14 3.00 0.38 -9.34
C ARG A 14 4.28 -0.22 -8.76
N GLU A 15 5.28 -0.48 -9.60
CA GLU A 15 6.57 -1.03 -9.17
C GLU A 15 7.25 -0.12 -8.13
N LEU A 16 7.23 1.20 -8.35
CA LEU A 16 7.77 2.17 -7.40
C LEU A 16 7.09 2.10 -6.01
N ILE A 17 5.80 1.76 -5.96
CA ILE A 17 5.05 1.58 -4.72
C ILE A 17 5.40 0.24 -4.06
N ASP A 18 5.61 -0.79 -4.87
CA ASP A 18 5.86 -2.15 -4.41
C ASP A 18 7.28 -2.30 -3.83
N GLU A 19 8.26 -1.59 -4.38
CA GLU A 19 9.64 -1.55 -3.88
C GLU A 19 9.74 -1.05 -2.44
N ASP A 20 9.03 0.04 -2.12
CA ASP A 20 9.02 0.61 -0.78
C ASP A 20 7.62 1.08 -0.36
N THR A 21 6.87 0.13 0.21
CA THR A 21 5.57 0.39 0.80
C THR A 21 5.63 1.25 2.07
N ALA A 22 6.78 1.38 2.73
CA ALA A 22 6.93 2.18 3.94
C ALA A 22 7.09 3.68 3.61
N ARG A 23 7.73 3.98 2.48
CA ARG A 23 7.89 5.33 1.97
C ARG A 23 6.55 5.97 1.65
N HIS A 24 6.44 7.26 1.95
CA HIS A 24 5.29 8.08 1.59
C HIS A 24 5.60 8.84 0.31
N TYR A 25 5.31 8.22 -0.83
CA TYR A 25 5.31 8.95 -2.09
C TYR A 25 4.03 9.78 -2.20
N THR A 26 4.18 11.08 -2.44
CA THR A 26 3.09 11.92 -2.91
C THR A 26 2.71 11.52 -4.33
N ILE A 27 1.47 11.81 -4.72
CA ILE A 27 1.01 11.47 -6.08
C ILE A 27 1.81 12.27 -7.11
N GLU A 28 2.21 13.48 -6.76
CA GLU A 28 3.04 14.39 -7.55
C GLU A 28 4.44 13.80 -7.78
N GLU A 29 5.05 13.19 -6.77
CA GLU A 29 6.33 12.50 -6.94
C GLU A 29 6.22 11.33 -7.91
N ILE A 30 5.24 10.45 -7.74
CA ILE A 30 5.07 9.29 -8.63
C ILE A 30 4.76 9.77 -10.06
N ALA A 31 3.91 10.79 -10.19
CA ALA A 31 3.55 11.35 -11.48
C ALA A 31 4.78 11.89 -12.23
N ARG A 32 5.71 12.58 -11.53
CA ARG A 32 6.99 13.01 -12.11
C ARG A 32 7.86 11.85 -12.57
N HIS A 33 7.95 10.76 -11.79
CA HIS A 33 8.76 9.58 -12.17
C HIS A 33 8.27 8.90 -13.45
N VAL A 34 6.96 8.99 -13.74
CA VAL A 34 6.35 8.34 -14.91
C VAL A 34 5.89 9.33 -15.98
N ALA A 35 6.40 10.57 -15.93
CA ALA A 35 6.11 11.66 -16.86
C ALA A 35 4.59 11.93 -17.07
N PHE A 36 3.80 11.79 -16.01
CA PHE A 36 2.36 12.03 -16.01
C PHE A 36 2.00 13.29 -15.22
N SER A 37 0.80 13.83 -15.47
CA SER A 37 0.15 14.71 -14.51
C SER A 37 -0.50 13.89 -13.40
N SER A 38 -0.64 14.46 -12.19
CA SER A 38 -1.32 13.79 -11.06
C SER A 38 -2.73 13.31 -11.43
N SER A 39 -3.46 14.06 -12.27
CA SER A 39 -4.81 13.71 -12.74
C SER A 39 -4.78 12.50 -13.69
N LYS A 40 -3.85 12.49 -14.66
CA LYS A 40 -3.68 11.37 -15.60
C LYS A 40 -3.28 10.09 -14.85
N LEU A 41 -2.36 10.20 -13.89
CA LEU A 41 -1.95 9.09 -13.04
C LEU A 41 -3.12 8.54 -12.22
N LYS A 42 -3.85 9.37 -11.47
CA LYS A 42 -5.00 8.94 -10.65
C LYS A 42 -6.05 8.20 -11.49
N LYS A 43 -6.45 8.77 -12.64
CA LYS A 43 -7.48 8.20 -13.51
C LYS A 43 -6.99 6.92 -14.18
N GLY A 44 -5.78 6.94 -14.74
CA GLY A 44 -5.17 5.79 -15.42
C GLY A 44 -4.95 4.61 -14.47
N PHE A 45 -4.38 4.87 -13.30
CA PHE A 45 -4.08 3.84 -12.30
C PHE A 45 -5.37 3.15 -11.82
N LYS A 46 -6.41 3.93 -11.49
CA LYS A 46 -7.72 3.37 -11.10
C LYS A 46 -8.34 2.54 -12.21
N LYS A 47 -8.23 2.99 -13.47
CA LYS A 47 -8.79 2.28 -14.62
C LYS A 47 -8.06 0.96 -14.89
N LEU A 48 -6.73 0.93 -14.75
CA LEU A 48 -5.92 -0.25 -15.05
C LEU A 48 -5.91 -1.27 -13.91
N PHE A 49 -5.85 -0.82 -12.65
CA PHE A 49 -5.70 -1.69 -11.46
C PHE A 49 -6.99 -1.81 -10.62
N GLY A 50 -8.09 -1.21 -11.07
CA GLY A 50 -9.39 -1.26 -10.38
C GLY A 50 -9.50 -0.42 -9.11
N MET A 51 -8.41 0.18 -8.62
CA MET A 51 -8.41 1.00 -7.41
C MET A 51 -7.46 2.19 -7.50
N GLY A 52 -7.74 3.23 -6.72
CA GLY A 52 -6.88 4.40 -6.65
C GLY A 52 -5.53 4.07 -5.99
N LEU A 53 -4.50 4.83 -6.37
CA LEU A 53 -3.12 4.63 -5.94
C LEU A 53 -2.96 4.60 -4.41
N TYR A 54 -3.61 5.52 -3.69
CA TYR A 54 -3.57 5.53 -2.22
C TYR A 54 -4.17 4.25 -1.60
N LYS A 55 -5.31 3.79 -2.15
CA LYS A 55 -5.96 2.55 -1.69
C LYS A 55 -5.09 1.33 -2.00
N TYR A 56 -4.40 1.34 -3.14
CA TYR A 56 -3.45 0.31 -3.52
C TYR A 56 -2.29 0.23 -2.51
N LEU A 57 -1.62 1.35 -2.24
CA LEU A 57 -0.54 1.44 -1.25
C LEU A 57 -1.02 0.96 0.14
N GLN A 58 -2.21 1.39 0.57
CA GLN A 58 -2.79 0.94 1.84
C GLN A 58 -3.01 -0.58 1.86
N CYS A 59 -3.54 -1.17 0.79
CA CYS A 59 -3.72 -2.62 0.72
C CYS A 59 -2.38 -3.36 0.83
N LYS A 60 -1.34 -2.89 0.12
CA LYS A 60 -0.02 -3.51 0.13
C LYS A 60 0.65 -3.41 1.50
N ARG A 61 0.52 -2.26 2.19
CA ARG A 61 0.97 -2.12 3.59
C ARG A 61 0.26 -3.11 4.51
N LEU A 62 -1.05 -3.28 4.36
CA LEU A 62 -1.83 -4.21 5.19
C LEU A 62 -1.48 -5.68 4.91
N GLU A 63 -1.28 -6.05 3.64
CA GLU A 63 -0.85 -7.39 3.24
C GLU A 63 0.55 -7.72 3.79
N LYS A 64 1.50 -6.78 3.69
CA LYS A 64 2.82 -6.92 4.30
C LYS A 64 2.75 -6.99 5.83
N GLY A 65 1.85 -6.21 6.44
CA GLY A 65 1.62 -6.28 7.89
C GLY A 65 1.04 -7.61 8.34
N LYS A 66 0.10 -8.18 7.59
CA LYS A 66 -0.42 -9.53 7.81
C LYS A 66 0.72 -10.55 7.78
N TYR A 67 1.53 -10.52 6.73
CA TYR A 67 2.70 -11.39 6.61
C TYR A 67 3.65 -11.27 7.81
N LEU A 68 3.96 -10.06 8.27
CA LEU A 68 4.82 -9.84 9.43
C LEU A 68 4.21 -10.32 10.75
N LEU A 69 2.89 -10.22 10.91
CA LEU A 69 2.19 -10.74 12.09
C LEU A 69 2.24 -12.28 12.15
N GLU A 70 2.22 -12.94 11.00
CA GLU A 70 2.26 -14.41 10.88
C GLU A 70 3.68 -14.97 10.96
N ASN A 71 4.69 -14.19 10.55
CA ASN A 71 6.05 -14.69 10.33
C ASN A 71 7.10 -13.99 11.21
N SER A 72 6.70 -13.19 12.20
CA SER A 72 7.66 -12.55 13.11
C SER A 72 7.11 -12.34 14.52
N GLU A 73 8.01 -12.37 15.50
CA GLU A 73 7.65 -12.07 16.89
C GLU A 73 7.61 -10.57 17.20
N LYS A 74 7.85 -9.71 16.21
CA LYS A 74 7.96 -8.27 16.41
C LYS A 74 6.70 -7.70 17.10
N PRO A 75 6.88 -6.73 18.01
CA PRO A 75 5.76 -5.98 18.58
C PRO A 75 4.93 -5.29 17.49
N LEU A 76 3.62 -5.18 17.72
CA LEU A 76 2.70 -4.52 16.79
C LEU A 76 3.14 -3.08 16.45
N LYS A 77 3.71 -2.39 17.43
CA LYS A 77 4.35 -1.08 17.29
C LYS A 77 5.39 -1.06 16.18
N ASP A 78 6.34 -1.96 16.22
CA ASP A 78 7.46 -2.01 15.27
C ASP A 78 6.98 -2.43 13.89
N ILE A 79 6.04 -3.38 13.82
CA ILE A 79 5.38 -3.76 12.56
C ILE A 79 4.72 -2.53 11.94
N SER A 80 3.85 -1.82 12.67
CA SER A 80 3.12 -0.67 12.14
C SER A 80 4.06 0.44 11.63
N ARG A 81 5.13 0.73 12.39
CA ARG A 81 6.13 1.74 12.03
C ARG A 81 6.89 1.34 10.77
N SER A 82 7.28 0.07 10.65
CA SER A 82 7.97 -0.46 9.46
C SER A 82 7.13 -0.43 8.18
N LEU A 83 5.81 -0.29 8.30
CA LEU A 83 4.86 -0.19 7.18
C LEU A 83 4.50 1.26 6.85
N GLY A 84 5.15 2.24 7.49
CA GLY A 84 4.87 3.66 7.29
C GLY A 84 3.64 4.16 8.05
N TYR A 85 3.13 3.46 9.07
CA TYR A 85 2.11 4.04 9.94
C TYR A 85 2.77 4.87 11.05
N LYS A 86 2.36 6.12 11.19
CA LYS A 86 2.79 7.00 12.30
C LYS A 86 2.26 6.52 13.65
N TYR A 87 1.05 5.94 13.65
CA TYR A 87 0.35 5.50 14.85
C TYR A 87 -0.18 4.08 14.67
N GLU A 88 0.01 3.23 15.68
CA GLU A 88 -0.46 1.84 15.72
C GLU A 88 -1.97 1.73 15.51
N ASN A 89 -2.75 2.62 16.13
CA ASN A 89 -4.20 2.62 16.02
C ASN A 89 -4.71 2.79 14.58
N ASN A 90 -3.97 3.51 13.73
CA ASN A 90 -4.32 3.69 12.32
C ASN A 90 -4.10 2.39 11.54
N PHE A 91 -3.02 1.67 11.84
CA PHE A 91 -2.78 0.33 11.28
C PHE A 91 -3.86 -0.64 11.74
N SER A 92 -4.10 -0.73 13.06
CA SER A 92 -5.10 -1.64 13.64
C SER A 92 -6.50 -1.43 13.08
N THR A 93 -6.95 -0.18 12.97
CA THR A 93 -8.26 0.16 12.38
C THR A 93 -8.32 -0.24 10.91
N SER A 94 -7.29 0.07 10.13
CA SER A 94 -7.23 -0.27 8.70
C SER A 94 -7.18 -1.78 8.47
N PHE A 95 -6.41 -2.49 9.30
CA PHE A 95 -6.24 -3.94 9.27
C PHE A 95 -7.56 -4.65 9.58
N LYS A 96 -8.22 -4.28 10.69
CA LYS A 96 -9.53 -4.83 11.05
C LYS A 96 -10.58 -4.59 9.96
N LYS A 97 -10.59 -3.40 9.36
CA LYS A 97 -11.49 -3.08 8.24
C LYS A 97 -11.26 -3.97 7.02
N LYS A 98 -10.01 -4.39 6.75
CA LYS A 98 -9.65 -5.21 5.59
C LYS A 98 -9.82 -6.70 5.84
N PHE A 99 -9.47 -7.19 7.03
CA PHE A 99 -9.36 -8.62 7.35
C PHE A 99 -10.39 -9.12 8.38
N GLY A 100 -11.26 -8.24 8.90
CA GLY A 100 -12.35 -8.59 9.81
C GLY A 100 -11.99 -8.60 11.29
N ILE A 101 -10.73 -8.86 11.65
CA ILE A 101 -10.25 -8.93 13.05
C ILE A 101 -9.05 -8.02 13.29
N SER A 102 -8.76 -7.70 14.56
CA SER A 102 -7.62 -6.85 14.91
C SER A 102 -6.28 -7.54 14.66
N PRO A 103 -5.18 -6.80 14.45
CA PRO A 103 -3.85 -7.39 14.31
C PRO A 103 -3.44 -8.30 15.47
N GLY A 104 -3.78 -7.91 16.70
CA GLY A 104 -3.47 -8.71 17.90
C GLY A 104 -4.22 -10.03 17.91
N ALA A 105 -5.52 -10.00 17.58
CA ALA A 105 -6.31 -11.23 17.44
C ALA A 105 -5.76 -12.11 16.32
N TRP A 106 -5.36 -11.52 15.19
CA TRP A 106 -4.75 -12.24 14.06
C TRP A 106 -3.45 -12.94 14.43
N LYS A 107 -2.58 -12.28 15.22
CA LYS A 107 -1.32 -12.85 15.67
C LYS A 107 -1.56 -14.09 16.56
N ASN A 108 -2.49 -13.98 17.51
CA ASN A 108 -2.82 -15.06 18.44
C ASN A 108 -3.44 -16.31 17.78
N THR A 109 -4.02 -16.21 16.57
CA THR A 109 -4.52 -17.40 15.86
C THR A 109 -3.44 -18.19 15.13
N HIS A 110 -2.23 -17.63 15.01
CA HIS A 110 -1.10 -18.21 14.29
C HIS A 110 0.15 -18.35 15.16
N THR A 111 0.01 -18.21 16.48
CA THR A 111 1.05 -18.52 17.48
C THR A 111 0.66 -19.83 18.16
#